data_AF-A0A3R7ER65-F1
#
_entry.id   AF-A0A3R7ER65-F1
#
_cell.length_a   1.000
_cell.length_b   1.000
_cell.length_c   1.000
_cell.angle_alpha   90.00
_cell.angle_beta   90.00
_cell.angle_gamma   90.00
#
_symmetry.space_group_name_H-M   'P 1'
#
loop_
_entity.id
_entity.type
_entity.pdbx_description
1 polymer ?
#
loop_
_entity_poly.entity_id
_entity_poly.type
_entity_poly.pdbx_seq_one_letter_code
_entity_poly.pdbx_strand_id
1 'polypeptide(L)'
;MIWQNITLLIAGGINLIMSIIVFSRGIKNKINLYFGLLTLSNFLWAVTLLLSIILSDNAVAEIFYRTAYLAAIGIAVSLFYFTVYFPYKIKNFKVYNNIFILFFVIIITILIYSKLHIINFQRGIDLSFWSIDYYKPFYLIYSLFFFLLVIFGVYFLVSRMHDLEIHLKSKIKILSITIIIGLVFGVYFDLLLCYFGNFKYIGFGPIFTAFMNAYVFYLLTSNKER
;
A
#
# COMPACT_ATOMS: atom_id res chain seq x y z
N MET A 1 -17.41 -12.17 -7.52
CA MET A 1 -17.66 -11.60 -6.18
C MET A 1 -17.13 -12.47 -5.06
N ILE A 2 -17.56 -13.73 -4.90
CA ILE A 2 -17.11 -14.62 -3.79
C ILE A 2 -15.58 -14.72 -3.71
N TRP A 3 -14.91 -14.97 -4.84
CA TRP A 3 -13.44 -15.07 -4.87
C TRP A 3 -12.75 -13.79 -4.40
N GLN A 4 -13.19 -12.60 -4.84
CA GLN A 4 -12.62 -11.33 -4.39
C GLN A 4 -12.77 -11.13 -2.88
N ASN A 5 -13.93 -11.48 -2.33
CA ASN A 5 -14.16 -11.32 -0.88
C ASN A 5 -13.23 -12.23 -0.08
N ILE A 6 -13.04 -13.47 -0.55
CA ILE A 6 -12.11 -14.44 0.05
C ILE A 6 -10.67 -13.92 -0.04
N THR A 7 -10.25 -13.42 -1.21
CA THR A 7 -8.88 -12.93 -1.39
C THR A 7 -8.59 -11.72 -0.50
N LEU A 8 -9.53 -10.77 -0.41
CA LEU A 8 -9.44 -9.60 0.47
C LEU A 8 -9.39 -10.01 1.95
N LEU A 9 -10.21 -10.98 2.36
CA LEU A 9 -10.23 -11.46 3.74
C LEU A 9 -8.90 -12.13 4.12
N ILE A 10 -8.36 -13.00 3.25
CA ILE A 10 -7.07 -13.68 3.47
C ILE A 10 -5.94 -12.65 3.52
N ALA A 11 -5.85 -11.77 2.52
CA ALA A 11 -4.83 -10.73 2.47
C ALA A 11 -4.89 -9.79 3.67
N GLY A 12 -6.09 -9.37 4.07
CA GLY A 12 -6.33 -8.56 5.25
C GLY A 12 -5.88 -9.27 6.54
N GLY A 13 -6.31 -10.51 6.74
CA GLY A 13 -5.96 -11.31 7.92
C GLY A 13 -4.46 -11.50 8.08
N ILE A 14 -3.76 -11.87 7.00
CA ILE A 14 -2.29 -12.04 7.00
C ILE A 14 -1.58 -10.73 7.38
N ASN A 15 -2.00 -9.61 6.77
CA ASN A 15 -1.41 -8.29 7.04
C ASN A 15 -1.69 -7.80 8.47
N LEU A 16 -2.87 -8.06 9.02
CA LEU A 16 -3.19 -7.72 10.40
C LEU A 16 -2.31 -8.49 11.39
N ILE A 17 -2.17 -9.80 11.19
CA ILE A 17 -1.34 -10.66 12.04
C ILE A 17 0.12 -10.17 12.00
N MET A 18 0.66 -9.91 10.80
CA MET A 18 2.01 -9.36 10.66
C MET A 18 2.16 -8.02 11.39
N SER A 19 1.20 -7.10 11.24
CA SER A 19 1.24 -5.79 11.88
C SER A 19 1.28 -5.91 13.42
N ILE A 20 0.42 -6.75 14.00
CA ILE A 20 0.39 -7.03 15.44
C ILE A 20 1.75 -7.56 15.93
N ILE A 21 2.32 -8.55 15.23
CA ILE A 21 3.60 -9.16 15.62
C ILE A 21 4.76 -8.16 15.48
N VAL A 22 4.76 -7.32 14.44
CA VAL A 22 5.83 -6.35 14.22
C VAL A 22 5.77 -5.24 15.27
N PHE A 23 4.57 -4.76 15.61
CA PHE A 23 4.42 -3.75 16.66
C PHE A 23 4.76 -4.28 18.05
N SER A 24 4.44 -5.55 18.36
CA SER A 24 4.82 -6.17 19.65
C SER A 24 6.32 -6.33 19.84
N ARG A 25 7.11 -6.35 18.75
CA ARG A 25 8.59 -6.32 18.78
C ARG A 25 9.19 -4.93 19.00
N GLY A 26 8.36 -3.90 19.19
CA GLY A 26 8.77 -2.58 19.65
C GLY A 26 8.72 -1.50 18.58
N ILE A 27 7.83 -0.52 18.78
CA ILE A 27 7.61 0.66 17.91
C ILE A 27 8.74 1.70 17.94
N LYS A 28 9.66 1.61 18.90
CA LYS A 28 10.82 2.51 18.99
C LYS A 28 11.82 2.26 17.86
N ASN A 29 11.90 1.01 17.38
CA ASN A 29 12.67 0.69 16.18
C ASN A 29 11.91 1.20 14.95
N LYS A 30 12.51 2.13 14.20
CA LYS A 30 11.87 2.75 13.03
C LYS A 30 11.57 1.74 11.92
N ILE A 31 12.38 0.70 11.76
CA ILE A 31 12.12 -0.38 10.79
C ILE A 31 10.81 -1.09 11.16
N ASN A 32 10.67 -1.49 12.44
CA ASN A 32 9.43 -2.12 12.93
C ASN A 32 8.24 -1.17 12.83
N LEU A 33 8.41 0.11 13.17
CA LEU A 33 7.34 1.11 13.06
C LEU A 33 6.81 1.20 11.63
N TYR A 34 7.67 1.47 10.65
CA TYR A 34 7.22 1.69 9.27
C TYR A 34 6.80 0.39 8.58
N PHE A 35 7.39 -0.74 8.92
CA PHE A 35 6.93 -2.03 8.41
C PHE A 35 5.59 -2.46 9.04
N GLY A 36 5.39 -2.19 10.33
CA GLY A 36 4.13 -2.42 11.03
C GLY A 36 3.01 -1.52 10.49
N LEU A 37 3.33 -0.27 10.16
CA LEU A 37 2.42 0.66 9.48
C LEU A 37 2.12 0.20 8.05
N LEU A 38 3.13 -0.27 7.30
CA LEU A 38 2.94 -0.82 5.94
C LEU A 38 1.95 -1.99 5.94
N THR A 39 2.13 -2.93 6.85
CA THR A 39 1.23 -4.09 7.00
C THR A 39 -0.15 -3.67 7.51
N LEU A 40 -0.22 -2.73 8.47
CA LEU A 40 -1.51 -2.17 8.92
C LEU A 40 -2.27 -1.47 7.78
N SER A 41 -1.59 -0.65 6.96
CA SER A 41 -2.19 0.02 5.82
C SER A 41 -2.66 -0.96 4.75
N ASN A 42 -1.93 -2.06 4.52
CA ASN A 42 -2.40 -3.15 3.65
C ASN A 42 -3.65 -3.85 4.20
N PHE A 43 -3.71 -4.08 5.51
CA PHE A 43 -4.92 -4.60 6.16
C PHE A 43 -6.10 -3.64 5.97
N LEU A 44 -5.92 -2.36 6.27
CA LEU A 44 -6.95 -1.34 6.12
C LEU A 44 -7.42 -1.25 4.67
N TRP A 45 -6.50 -1.33 3.71
CA TRP A 45 -6.83 -1.33 2.29
C TRP A 45 -7.70 -2.53 1.91
N ALA A 46 -7.31 -3.75 2.30
CA ALA A 46 -8.08 -4.96 2.01
C ALA A 46 -9.47 -4.96 2.68
N VAL A 47 -9.55 -4.54 3.95
CA VAL A 47 -10.82 -4.50 4.69
C VAL A 47 -11.75 -3.42 4.18
N THR A 48 -11.24 -2.22 3.88
CA THR A 48 -12.07 -1.13 3.35
C THR A 48 -12.60 -1.46 1.95
N LEU A 49 -11.81 -2.13 1.10
CA LEU A 49 -12.32 -2.69 -0.15
C LEU A 49 -13.40 -3.75 0.10
N LEU A 50 -13.17 -4.70 1.02
CA LEU A 50 -14.16 -5.73 1.34
C LEU A 50 -15.48 -5.11 1.82
N LEU A 51 -15.41 -4.16 2.74
CA LEU A 51 -16.57 -3.45 3.27
C LEU A 51 -17.32 -2.69 2.17
N SER A 52 -16.59 -2.05 1.25
CA SER A 52 -17.23 -1.38 0.10
C SER A 52 -18.00 -2.35 -0.81
N ILE A 53 -17.59 -3.62 -0.89
CA ILE A 53 -18.26 -4.63 -1.74
C ILE A 53 -19.50 -5.21 -1.06
N ILE A 54 -19.42 -5.51 0.25
CA ILE A 54 -20.49 -6.24 0.95
C ILE A 54 -21.61 -5.33 1.44
N LEU A 55 -21.34 -4.04 1.68
CA LEU A 55 -22.35 -3.11 2.18
C LEU A 55 -23.36 -2.75 1.09
N SER A 56 -24.63 -2.70 1.48
CA SER A 56 -25.75 -2.39 0.58
C SER A 56 -25.97 -0.90 0.38
N ASP A 57 -25.64 -0.09 1.39
CA ASP A 57 -25.80 1.36 1.33
C ASP A 57 -24.68 2.01 0.50
N ASN A 58 -25.07 2.76 -0.54
CA ASN A 58 -24.12 3.36 -1.48
C ASN A 58 -23.22 4.39 -0.80
N ALA A 59 -23.75 5.22 0.11
CA ALA A 59 -22.97 6.28 0.75
C ALA A 59 -21.94 5.70 1.71
N VAL A 60 -22.32 4.67 2.48
CA VAL A 60 -21.39 3.98 3.38
C VAL A 60 -20.34 3.20 2.57
N ALA A 61 -20.75 2.49 1.51
CA ALA A 61 -19.83 1.77 0.63
C ALA A 61 -18.82 2.72 -0.04
N GLU A 62 -19.26 3.89 -0.50
CA GLU A 62 -18.40 4.91 -1.09
C GLU A 62 -17.36 5.43 -0.08
N ILE A 63 -17.74 5.67 1.18
CA ILE A 63 -16.80 6.11 2.23
C ILE A 63 -15.70 5.06 2.42
N PHE A 64 -16.06 3.77 2.51
CA PHE A 64 -15.07 2.70 2.61
C PHE A 64 -14.19 2.62 1.37
N TYR A 65 -14.77 2.75 0.18
CA TYR A 65 -14.02 2.73 -1.07
C TYR A 65 -13.03 3.91 -1.17
N ARG A 66 -13.42 5.13 -0.77
CA ARG A 66 -12.52 6.29 -0.66
C ARG A 66 -11.42 6.05 0.37
N THR A 67 -11.76 5.43 1.50
CA THR A 67 -10.79 5.07 2.55
C THR A 67 -9.76 4.06 2.05
N ALA A 68 -10.11 3.19 1.11
CA ALA A 68 -9.16 2.27 0.47
C ALA A 68 -8.04 3.03 -0.27
N TYR A 69 -8.34 4.15 -0.93
CA TYR A 69 -7.33 5.01 -1.55
C TYR A 69 -6.41 5.70 -0.54
N LEU A 70 -6.97 6.11 0.61
CA LEU A 70 -6.18 6.66 1.71
C LEU A 70 -5.26 5.59 2.31
N ALA A 71 -5.76 4.38 2.50
CA ALA A 71 -4.97 3.24 2.96
C ALA A 71 -3.83 2.93 1.98
N ALA A 72 -4.07 2.99 0.67
CA ALA A 72 -3.03 2.83 -0.35
C ALA A 72 -1.95 3.93 -0.30
N ILE A 73 -2.29 5.19 0.00
CA ILE A 73 -1.27 6.21 0.31
C ILE A 73 -0.47 5.81 1.55
N GLY A 74 -1.15 5.33 2.59
CA GLY A 74 -0.51 4.80 3.80
C GLY A 74 0.51 3.70 3.48
N ILE A 75 0.19 2.79 2.54
CA ILE A 75 1.11 1.76 2.03
C ILE A 75 2.34 2.42 1.40
N ALA A 76 2.16 3.32 0.44
CA ALA A 76 3.27 3.95 -0.28
C ALA A 76 4.19 4.76 0.65
N VAL A 77 3.61 5.55 1.56
CA VAL A 77 4.35 6.35 2.55
C VAL A 77 5.09 5.46 3.53
N SER A 78 4.44 4.42 4.05
CA SER A 78 5.07 3.48 4.99
C SER A 78 6.19 2.68 4.33
N LEU A 79 6.01 2.25 3.08
CA LEU A 79 7.05 1.59 2.29
C LEU A 79 8.24 2.52 2.02
N PHE A 80 7.96 3.76 1.64
CA PHE A 80 9.00 4.79 1.44
C PHE A 80 9.83 4.97 2.72
N TYR A 81 9.20 5.22 3.86
CA TYR A 81 9.97 5.36 5.10
C TYR A 81 10.65 4.06 5.51
N PHE A 82 10.00 2.90 5.38
CA PHE A 82 10.62 1.60 5.65
C PHE A 82 11.93 1.43 4.87
N THR A 83 11.91 1.66 3.55
CA THR A 83 13.11 1.59 2.70
C THR A 83 14.14 2.65 3.04
N VAL A 84 13.74 3.82 3.57
CA VAL A 84 14.65 4.84 4.08
C VAL A 84 15.37 4.40 5.36
N TYR A 85 14.76 3.59 6.22
CA TYR A 85 15.37 3.13 7.47
C TYR A 85 16.01 1.74 7.40
N PHE A 86 15.66 0.92 6.41
CA PHE A 86 16.20 -0.43 6.23
C PHE A 86 17.51 -0.45 5.42
N PRO A 87 18.49 -1.34 5.72
CA PRO A 87 18.59 -2.20 6.92
C PRO A 87 19.15 -1.45 8.14
N TYR A 88 19.74 -0.27 7.94
CA TYR A 88 20.23 0.62 8.99
C TYR A 88 19.88 2.08 8.64
N LYS A 89 19.71 2.93 9.66
CA LYS A 89 19.46 4.37 9.48
C LYS A 89 20.77 5.08 9.11
N ILE A 90 20.94 5.48 7.85
CA ILE A 90 22.23 6.06 7.38
C ILE A 90 22.10 7.54 6.99
N LYS A 91 20.99 7.95 6.33
CA LYS A 91 20.78 9.35 5.96
C LYS A 91 19.81 10.05 6.90
N ASN A 92 20.23 11.21 7.41
CA ASN A 92 19.33 12.15 8.05
C ASN A 92 18.41 12.74 6.99
N PHE A 93 17.24 12.12 6.84
CA PHE A 93 16.17 12.68 6.04
C PHE A 93 15.79 14.02 6.66
N LYS A 94 16.00 15.11 5.92
CA LYS A 94 15.84 16.46 6.45
C LYS A 94 14.35 16.72 6.75
N VAL A 95 14.07 17.49 7.80
CA VAL A 95 12.71 17.73 8.29
C VAL A 95 11.79 18.29 7.18
N TYR A 96 12.32 19.14 6.30
CA TYR A 96 11.54 19.70 5.19
C TYR A 96 11.03 18.64 4.20
N ASN A 97 11.75 17.52 4.00
CA ASN A 97 11.26 16.44 3.15
C ASN A 97 10.04 15.75 3.79
N ASN A 98 10.06 15.57 5.12
CA ASN A 98 8.91 15.01 5.84
C ASN A 98 7.70 15.95 5.76
N ILE A 99 7.92 17.25 5.94
CA ILE A 99 6.88 18.28 5.81
C ILE A 99 6.30 18.28 4.39
N PHE A 100 7.16 18.19 3.37
CA PHE A 100 6.73 18.10 1.98
C PHE A 100 5.85 16.88 1.72
N ILE A 101 6.29 15.68 2.12
CA ILE A 101 5.49 14.46 1.96
C ILE A 101 4.16 14.60 2.71
N LEU A 102 4.18 15.07 3.95
CA LEU A 102 2.98 15.26 4.77
C LEU A 102 2.00 16.25 4.13
N PHE A 103 2.50 17.36 3.60
CA PHE A 103 1.70 18.37 2.89
C PHE A 103 0.96 17.74 1.70
N PHE A 104 1.65 16.98 0.85
CA PHE A 104 1.03 16.28 -0.27
C PHE A 104 0.05 15.20 0.18
N VAL A 105 0.36 14.43 1.22
CA VAL A 105 -0.56 13.44 1.79
C VAL A 105 -1.86 14.11 2.26
N ILE A 106 -1.77 15.24 2.97
CA ILE A 106 -2.95 15.99 3.43
C ILE A 106 -3.78 16.48 2.24
N ILE A 107 -3.15 17.11 1.25
CA ILE A 107 -3.84 17.60 0.04
C ILE A 107 -4.56 16.46 -0.67
N ILE A 108 -3.85 15.36 -0.94
CA ILE A 108 -4.44 14.23 -1.65
C ILE A 108 -5.55 13.59 -0.82
N THR A 109 -5.42 13.52 0.50
CA THR A 109 -6.49 13.03 1.39
C THR A 109 -7.75 13.88 1.28
N ILE A 110 -7.62 15.21 1.36
CA ILE A 110 -8.75 16.13 1.18
C ILE A 110 -9.42 15.89 -0.18
N LEU A 111 -8.63 15.75 -1.23
CA LEU A 111 -9.12 15.55 -2.59
C LEU A 111 -9.78 14.17 -2.78
N ILE A 112 -9.29 13.11 -2.13
CA ILE A 112 -9.87 11.75 -2.13
C ILE A 112 -11.30 11.76 -1.60
N TYR A 113 -11.62 12.56 -0.59
CA TYR A 113 -12.98 12.66 -0.03
C TYR A 113 -13.85 13.70 -0.72
N SER A 114 -13.31 14.43 -1.70
CA SER A 114 -14.06 15.40 -2.50
C SER A 114 -14.64 14.78 -3.77
N LYS A 115 -15.56 15.50 -4.43
CA LYS A 115 -16.05 15.14 -5.78
C LYS A 115 -15.01 15.32 -6.89
N LEU A 116 -13.81 15.83 -6.57
CA LEU A 116 -12.69 15.91 -7.51
C LEU A 116 -11.96 14.57 -7.69
N HIS A 117 -12.29 13.54 -6.91
CA HIS A 117 -11.74 12.20 -7.11
C HIS A 117 -12.77 11.25 -7.73
N ILE A 118 -13.77 10.85 -6.93
CA ILE A 118 -14.91 10.05 -7.38
C ILE A 118 -16.06 11.03 -7.57
N ILE A 119 -16.54 11.13 -8.81
CA ILE A 119 -17.64 12.01 -9.22
C ILE A 119 -18.97 11.35 -8.87
N ASN A 120 -19.06 10.04 -9.14
CA ASN A 120 -20.26 9.25 -8.97
C ASN A 120 -19.88 7.83 -8.53
N PHE A 121 -20.65 7.29 -7.59
CA PHE A 121 -20.46 5.94 -7.05
C PHE A 121 -21.82 5.26 -6.99
N GLN A 122 -22.03 4.29 -7.87
CA GLN A 122 -23.32 3.63 -8.01
C GLN A 122 -23.16 2.14 -8.15
N ARG A 123 -24.11 1.38 -7.60
CA ARG A 123 -24.15 -0.06 -7.78
C ARG A 123 -24.66 -0.37 -9.18
N GLY A 124 -23.98 -1.27 -9.88
CA GLY A 124 -24.42 -1.75 -11.20
C GLY A 124 -25.79 -2.43 -11.13
N ILE A 125 -26.47 -2.50 -12.28
CA ILE A 125 -27.81 -3.09 -12.43
C ILE A 125 -27.82 -4.57 -12.00
N ASP A 126 -26.70 -5.26 -12.18
CA ASP A 126 -26.52 -6.67 -11.79
C ASP A 126 -26.23 -6.85 -10.28
N LEU A 127 -26.18 -5.76 -9.51
CA LEU A 127 -25.76 -5.68 -8.10
C LEU A 127 -24.36 -6.25 -7.85
N SER A 128 -23.64 -6.60 -8.91
CA SER A 128 -22.49 -7.47 -8.87
C SER A 128 -21.17 -6.73 -8.97
N PHE A 129 -21.21 -5.53 -9.54
CA PHE A 129 -20.09 -4.59 -9.62
C PHE A 129 -20.51 -3.16 -9.27
N TRP A 130 -19.55 -2.38 -8.80
CA TRP A 130 -19.71 -0.94 -8.66
C TRP A 130 -19.35 -0.25 -9.99
N SER A 131 -20.19 0.69 -10.42
CA SER A 131 -19.87 1.66 -11.45
C SER A 131 -19.31 2.90 -10.76
N ILE A 132 -18.05 3.21 -11.04
CA ILE A 132 -17.31 4.27 -10.36
C ILE A 132 -16.78 5.22 -11.42
N ASP A 133 -17.26 6.45 -11.37
CA ASP A 133 -16.83 7.50 -12.29
C ASP A 133 -15.78 8.35 -11.62
N TYR A 134 -14.54 8.26 -12.11
CA TYR A 134 -13.44 9.08 -11.63
C TYR A 134 -13.31 10.37 -12.42
N TYR A 135 -12.91 11.43 -11.73
CA TYR A 135 -12.30 12.57 -12.39
C TYR A 135 -10.86 12.20 -12.81
N LYS A 136 -10.72 11.76 -14.06
CA LYS A 136 -9.48 11.19 -14.62
C LYS A 136 -8.21 12.03 -14.35
N PRO A 137 -8.21 13.37 -14.46
CA PRO A 137 -7.02 14.16 -14.18
C PRO A 137 -6.51 14.00 -12.74
N PHE A 138 -7.41 14.01 -11.75
CA PHE A 138 -7.00 13.81 -10.36
C PHE A 138 -6.55 12.37 -10.11
N TYR A 139 -7.24 11.39 -10.70
CA TYR A 139 -6.83 9.99 -10.59
C TYR A 139 -5.39 9.77 -11.10
N LEU A 140 -5.01 10.45 -12.18
CA LEU A 140 -3.62 10.42 -12.68
C LEU A 140 -2.64 11.08 -11.71
N ILE A 141 -2.98 12.22 -11.11
CA ILE A 141 -2.14 12.88 -10.09
C ILE A 141 -1.95 11.97 -8.88
N TYR A 142 -3.04 11.36 -8.39
CA TYR A 142 -3.01 10.38 -7.31
C TYR A 142 -2.08 9.19 -7.65
N SER A 143 -2.27 8.61 -8.84
CA SER A 143 -1.50 7.45 -9.30
C SER A 143 -0.01 7.79 -9.46
N LEU A 144 0.29 8.97 -10.00
CA LEU A 144 1.66 9.46 -10.16
C LEU A 144 2.32 9.69 -8.80
N PHE A 145 1.61 10.29 -7.84
CA PHE A 145 2.14 10.49 -6.48
C PHE A 145 2.44 9.14 -5.79
N PHE A 146 1.50 8.19 -5.85
CA PHE A 146 1.70 6.85 -5.34
C PHE A 146 2.93 6.19 -5.99
N PHE A 147 3.01 6.24 -7.32
CA PHE A 147 4.10 5.63 -8.09
C PHE A 147 5.46 6.26 -7.76
N LEU A 148 5.54 7.60 -7.69
CA LEU A 148 6.76 8.31 -7.32
C LEU A 148 7.25 7.90 -5.93
N LEU A 149 6.38 7.81 -4.93
CA LEU A 149 6.77 7.36 -3.59
C LEU A 149 7.36 5.96 -3.59
N VAL A 150 6.75 5.01 -4.31
CA VAL A 150 7.27 3.64 -4.36
C VAL A 150 8.58 3.57 -5.14
N ILE A 151 8.68 4.25 -6.29
CA ILE A 151 9.92 4.30 -7.09
C ILE A 151 11.06 4.95 -6.29
N PHE A 152 10.80 6.05 -5.58
CA PHE A 152 11.81 6.64 -4.70
C PHE A 152 12.19 5.69 -3.57
N GLY A 153 11.24 4.94 -3.00
CA GLY A 153 11.54 3.91 -1.99
C GLY A 153 12.48 2.82 -2.53
N VAL A 154 12.19 2.28 -3.72
CA VAL A 154 13.06 1.30 -4.40
C VAL A 154 14.42 1.92 -4.73
N TYR A 155 14.46 3.14 -5.25
CA TYR A 155 15.70 3.86 -5.54
C TYR A 155 16.57 3.99 -4.29
N PHE A 156 16.00 4.44 -3.16
CA PHE A 156 16.74 4.56 -1.90
C PHE A 156 17.25 3.21 -1.41
N LEU A 157 16.48 2.13 -1.62
CA LEU A 157 16.87 0.78 -1.23
C LEU A 157 18.04 0.27 -2.08
N VAL A 158 17.96 0.41 -3.42
CA VAL A 158 18.99 -0.07 -4.37
C VAL A 158 20.26 0.78 -4.29
N SER A 159 20.13 2.11 -4.13
CA SER A 159 21.29 3.00 -4.04
C SER A 159 22.22 2.66 -2.87
N ARG A 160 21.74 1.89 -1.89
CA ARG A 160 22.50 1.46 -0.70
C ARG A 160 23.27 0.16 -0.89
N MET A 161 23.08 -0.54 -2.00
CA MET A 161 23.70 -1.85 -2.19
C MET A 161 25.22 -1.79 -2.32
N HIS A 162 25.81 -0.62 -2.65
CA HIS A 162 27.26 -0.51 -2.81
C HIS A 162 28.02 -0.65 -1.47
N ASP A 163 27.48 -0.07 -0.39
CA ASP A 163 28.19 0.12 0.88
C ASP A 163 27.98 -1.00 1.92
N LEU A 164 27.22 -2.04 1.56
CA LEU A 164 26.80 -3.09 2.50
C LEU A 164 27.62 -4.38 2.37
N GLU A 165 27.61 -5.21 3.41
CA GLU A 165 28.17 -6.56 3.34
C GLU A 165 27.41 -7.43 2.33
N ILE A 166 28.09 -8.40 1.71
CA ILE A 166 27.54 -9.27 0.64
C ILE A 166 26.23 -9.95 1.09
N HIS A 167 26.14 -10.40 2.34
CA HIS A 167 24.95 -11.04 2.88
C HIS A 167 23.73 -10.10 2.94
N LEU A 168 23.95 -8.83 3.27
CA LEU A 168 22.91 -7.80 3.27
C LEU A 168 22.52 -7.38 1.86
N LYS A 169 23.48 -7.33 0.91
CA LYS A 169 23.20 -7.05 -0.51
C LYS A 169 22.21 -8.04 -1.10
N SER A 170 22.37 -9.34 -0.82
CA SER A 170 21.46 -10.38 -1.28
C SER A 170 20.03 -10.17 -0.75
N LYS A 171 19.89 -9.88 0.55
CA LYS A 171 18.59 -9.57 1.18
C LYS A 171 17.91 -8.35 0.55
N ILE A 172 18.67 -7.28 0.30
CA ILE A 172 18.17 -6.07 -0.34
C ILE A 172 17.77 -6.33 -1.80
N LYS A 173 18.54 -7.11 -2.54
CA LYS A 173 18.23 -7.46 -3.92
C LYS A 173 16.89 -8.19 -3.99
N ILE A 174 16.70 -9.21 -3.16
CA ILE A 174 15.45 -9.96 -3.16
C ILE A 174 14.30 -9.07 -2.68
N LEU A 175 14.48 -8.28 -1.62
CA LEU A 175 13.48 -7.30 -1.17
C LEU A 175 13.06 -6.34 -2.30
N SER A 176 14.02 -5.81 -3.05
CA SER A 176 13.76 -4.91 -4.18
C SER A 176 12.96 -5.60 -5.29
N ILE A 177 13.32 -6.84 -5.64
CA ILE A 177 12.59 -7.65 -6.62
C ILE A 177 11.16 -7.88 -6.14
N THR A 178 10.96 -8.25 -4.89
CA THR A 178 9.62 -8.49 -4.33
C THR A 178 8.78 -7.22 -4.31
N ILE A 179 9.37 -6.06 -4.00
CA ILE A 179 8.68 -4.76 -4.10
C ILE A 179 8.29 -4.45 -5.54
N ILE A 180 9.19 -4.66 -6.51
CA ILE A 180 8.90 -4.40 -7.92
C ILE A 180 7.77 -5.31 -8.42
N ILE A 181 7.80 -6.60 -8.08
CA ILE A 181 6.72 -7.55 -8.42
C ILE A 181 5.40 -7.08 -7.81
N GLY A 182 5.39 -6.76 -6.51
CA GLY A 182 4.20 -6.23 -5.82
C GLY A 182 3.68 -4.94 -6.44
N LEU A 183 4.57 -4.02 -6.82
CA LEU A 183 4.23 -2.76 -7.49
C LEU A 183 3.62 -3.01 -8.86
N VAL A 184 4.23 -3.86 -9.71
CA VAL A 184 3.73 -4.15 -11.06
C VAL A 184 2.32 -4.72 -10.99
N PHE A 185 2.08 -5.72 -10.14
CA PHE A 185 0.76 -6.33 -10.02
C PHE A 185 -0.25 -5.42 -9.34
N GLY A 186 0.13 -4.71 -8.27
CA GLY A 186 -0.76 -3.76 -7.59
C GLY A 186 -1.16 -2.58 -8.49
N VAL A 187 -0.19 -1.98 -9.18
CA VAL A 187 -0.47 -0.92 -10.16
C VAL A 187 -1.37 -1.45 -11.28
N TYR A 188 -1.11 -2.66 -11.78
CA TYR A 188 -1.94 -3.23 -12.84
C TYR A 188 -3.39 -3.43 -12.38
N PHE A 189 -3.62 -4.14 -11.27
CA PHE A 189 -4.97 -4.52 -10.84
C PHE A 189 -5.77 -3.37 -10.22
N ASP A 190 -5.13 -2.48 -9.46
CA ASP A 190 -5.84 -1.49 -8.62
C ASP A 190 -5.73 -0.06 -9.11
N LEU A 191 -4.80 0.22 -10.03
CA LEU A 191 -4.66 1.54 -10.65
C LEU A 191 -5.02 1.51 -12.13
N LEU A 192 -4.33 0.70 -12.93
CA LEU A 192 -4.47 0.71 -14.38
C LEU A 192 -5.84 0.20 -14.81
N LEU A 193 -6.26 -0.98 -14.34
CA LEU A 193 -7.59 -1.52 -14.68
C LEU A 193 -8.72 -0.61 -14.16
N CYS A 194 -8.58 -0.09 -12.95
CA CYS A 194 -9.56 0.82 -12.34
C CYS A 194 -9.66 2.15 -13.11
N TYR A 195 -8.56 2.67 -13.66
CA TYR A 195 -8.58 3.85 -14.54
C TYR A 195 -9.46 3.66 -15.78
N PHE A 196 -9.50 2.44 -16.32
CA PHE A 196 -10.36 2.06 -17.44
C PHE A 196 -11.76 1.59 -17.00
N GLY A 197 -12.11 1.71 -15.72
CA GLY A 197 -13.41 1.31 -15.19
C GLY A 197 -13.58 -0.20 -14.98
N ASN A 198 -12.50 -0.98 -14.98
CA ASN A 198 -12.54 -2.42 -14.76
C ASN A 198 -12.17 -2.79 -13.32
N PHE A 199 -13.19 -3.03 -12.50
CA PHE A 199 -13.03 -3.39 -11.08
C PHE A 199 -13.09 -4.90 -10.81
N LYS A 200 -13.14 -5.73 -11.86
CA LYS A 200 -13.31 -7.19 -11.74
C LYS A 200 -12.14 -7.90 -11.04
N TYR A 201 -10.99 -7.23 -10.92
CA TYR A 201 -9.77 -7.84 -10.38
C TYR A 201 -9.16 -7.09 -9.20
N ILE A 202 -9.87 -6.12 -8.61
CA ILE A 202 -9.38 -5.31 -7.47
C ILE A 202 -9.04 -6.14 -6.22
N GLY A 203 -9.58 -7.36 -6.11
CA GLY A 203 -9.27 -8.28 -5.02
C GLY A 203 -7.88 -8.95 -5.11
N PHE A 204 -7.18 -8.84 -6.25
CA PHE A 204 -5.90 -9.52 -6.46
C PHE A 204 -4.71 -8.72 -5.95
N GLY A 205 -4.74 -7.40 -6.04
CA GLY A 205 -3.66 -6.53 -5.56
C GLY A 205 -3.24 -6.80 -4.11
N PRO A 206 -4.19 -6.84 -3.15
CA PRO A 206 -3.88 -7.12 -1.75
C PRO A 206 -3.18 -8.46 -1.51
N ILE A 207 -3.39 -9.47 -2.36
CA ILE A 207 -2.67 -10.74 -2.26
C ILE A 207 -1.19 -10.55 -2.60
N PHE A 208 -0.89 -9.87 -3.71
CA PHE A 208 0.50 -9.66 -4.12
C PHE A 208 1.27 -8.83 -3.09
N THR A 209 0.62 -7.82 -2.50
CA THR A 209 1.24 -7.06 -1.41
C THR A 209 1.38 -7.88 -0.13
N ALA A 210 0.44 -8.79 0.18
CA ALA A 210 0.57 -9.72 1.30
C ALA A 210 1.76 -10.67 1.13
N PHE A 211 1.97 -11.24 -0.06
CA PHE A 211 3.16 -12.05 -0.36
C PHE A 211 4.46 -11.26 -0.20
N MET A 212 4.47 -10.02 -0.70
CA MET A 212 5.61 -9.12 -0.50
C MET A 212 5.90 -8.92 0.99
N ASN A 213 4.89 -8.54 1.76
CA ASN A 213 5.02 -8.30 3.20
C ASN A 213 5.43 -9.56 3.96
N ALA A 214 4.90 -10.73 3.61
CA ALA A 214 5.29 -12.00 4.23
C ALA A 214 6.78 -12.29 4.04
N TYR A 215 7.33 -12.02 2.86
CA TYR A 215 8.76 -12.16 2.62
C TYR A 215 9.59 -11.18 3.46
N VAL A 216 9.20 -9.90 3.53
CA VAL A 216 9.88 -8.91 4.38
C VAL A 216 9.80 -9.28 5.85
N PHE A 217 8.63 -9.73 6.30
CA PHE A 217 8.40 -10.21 7.65
C PHE A 217 9.34 -11.38 7.97
N TYR A 218 9.47 -12.36 7.07
CA TYR A 218 10.42 -13.44 7.21
C TYR A 218 11.85 -12.91 7.39
N LEU A 219 12.32 -11.96 6.55
CA LEU A 219 13.66 -11.37 6.69
C LEU A 219 13.88 -10.67 8.04
N LEU A 220 12.88 -9.95 8.53
CA LEU A 220 12.97 -9.24 9.81
C LEU A 220 12.93 -10.19 11.01
N THR A 221 12.24 -11.32 10.88
CA THR A 221 12.06 -12.29 11.97
C THR A 221 13.12 -13.37 12.01
N SER A 222 13.71 -13.74 10.86
CA SER A 222 14.75 -14.77 10.75
C SER A 222 16.14 -14.26 11.17
N ASN A 223 16.34 -12.94 11.29
CA ASN A 223 17.58 -12.36 11.79
C ASN A 223 17.68 -12.48 13.33
N LYS A 224 17.50 -13.69 13.88
CA LYS A 224 18.09 -14.00 15.18
C LYS A 224 19.60 -14.10 14.98
N GLU A 225 20.29 -13.08 15.49
CA GLU A 225 21.68 -13.03 15.93
C GLU A 225 22.52 -14.29 15.62
N ARG A 226 23.53 -14.12 14.75
CA ARG A 226 24.87 -14.60 15.07
C ARG A 226 25.68 -13.41 15.52
#